data_AF-A0A4U6VGP1-F1
#
_entry.id   AF-A0A4U6VGP1-F1
#
_cell.length_a   1.000
_cell.length_b   1.000
_cell.length_c   1.000
_cell.angle_alpha   90.00
_cell.angle_beta   90.00
_cell.angle_gamma   90.00
#
_symmetry.space_group_name_H-M   'P 1'
#
loop_
_entity.id
_entity.type
_entity.pdbx_description
1 polymer ?
#
loop_
_entity_poly.entity_id
_entity_poly.type
_entity_poly.pdbx_seq_one_letter_code
_entity_poly.pdbx_strand_id
1 'polypeptide(L)'
;MVLPSYNCVLCQQGVEETLFHLLLECPFAQECWIHLSLFPNTQDEPYTILQSFRDQLHVPFFMEVIILMCWIIWMGRNDLIFKVLNPSVQGTLLFFKLLFT
;
A
#
# COMPACT_ATOMS: atom_id res chain seq x y z
N MET A 1 -9.59 -8.48 21.14
CA MET A 1 -9.70 -9.66 20.26
C MET A 1 -8.30 -10.22 20.11
N VAL A 2 -8.06 -11.49 20.43
CA VAL A 2 -6.73 -12.10 20.31
C VAL A 2 -6.61 -12.67 18.90
N LEU A 3 -5.66 -12.16 18.11
CA LEU A 3 -5.36 -12.70 16.78
C LEU A 3 -4.33 -13.83 16.88
N PRO A 4 -4.38 -14.84 15.99
CA PRO A 4 -3.37 -15.89 15.92
C PRO A 4 -1.96 -15.36 15.61
N SER A 5 -1.90 -14.22 14.90
CA SER A 5 -0.67 -13.51 14.56
C SER A 5 -0.99 -12.03 14.34
N TYR A 6 -0.06 -11.16 14.73
CA TYR A 6 -0.08 -9.73 14.40
C TYR A 6 0.87 -9.39 13.25
N ASN A 7 1.52 -10.39 12.66
CA ASN A 7 2.47 -10.16 11.58
C ASN A 7 1.75 -9.80 10.28
N CYS A 8 2.37 -8.94 9.48
CA CYS A 8 1.84 -8.57 8.18
C CYS A 8 1.77 -9.80 7.26
N VAL A 9 0.56 -10.06 6.76
CA VAL A 9 0.27 -11.20 5.88
C VAL A 9 0.81 -11.02 4.46
N LEU A 10 1.18 -9.80 4.08
CA LEU A 10 1.57 -9.46 2.71
C LEU A 10 3.06 -9.71 2.40
N CYS A 11 3.94 -9.69 3.41
CA CYS A 11 5.39 -9.70 3.17
C CYS A 11 6.14 -10.95 3.64
N GLN A 12 5.50 -11.85 4.42
CA GLN A 12 6.13 -13.05 4.99
C GLN A 12 7.43 -12.80 5.79
N GLN A 13 7.73 -11.56 6.16
CA GLN A 13 8.96 -11.18 6.88
C GLN A 13 8.87 -11.40 8.40
N GLY A 14 7.71 -11.82 8.91
CA GLY A 14 7.48 -11.97 10.35
C GLY A 14 7.48 -10.64 11.12
N VAL A 15 7.27 -9.51 10.42
CA VAL A 15 7.18 -8.17 10.99
C VAL A 15 5.75 -7.89 11.44
N GLU A 16 5.60 -7.26 12.60
CA GLU A 16 4.30 -6.81 13.11
C GLU A 16 3.63 -5.81 12.15
N GLU A 17 2.35 -6.02 11.86
CA GLU A 17 1.58 -5.15 11.00
C GLU A 17 1.18 -3.86 11.73
N THR A 18 1.91 -2.78 11.44
CA THR A 18 1.49 -1.42 11.77
C THR A 18 0.85 -0.75 10.55
N LEU A 19 0.16 0.38 10.74
CA LEU A 19 -0.35 1.18 9.62
C LEU A 19 0.78 1.65 8.69
N PHE A 20 1.93 2.05 9.27
CA PHE A 20 3.11 2.43 8.52
C PHE A 20 3.65 1.26 7.72
N HIS A 21 3.77 0.08 8.36
CA HIS A 21 4.25 -1.11 7.68
C HIS A 21 3.33 -1.50 6.53
N LEU A 22 2.03 -1.64 6.79
CA LEU A 22 1.05 -2.07 5.79
C LEU A 22 1.02 -1.15 4.55
N LEU A 23 1.07 0.16 4.75
CA LEU A 23 0.84 1.13 3.68
C LEU A 23 2.11 1.65 3.01
N LEU A 24 3.27 1.65 3.68
CA LEU A 24 4.48 2.35 3.20
C LEU A 24 5.75 1.49 3.22
N GLU A 25 5.93 0.64 4.24
CA GLU A 25 7.18 -0.12 4.43
C GLU A 25 7.14 -1.52 3.81
N CYS A 26 5.99 -2.18 3.85
CA CYS A 26 5.82 -3.54 3.38
C CYS A 26 6.29 -3.65 1.92
N PRO A 27 7.13 -4.64 1.56
CA PRO A 27 7.62 -4.82 0.20
C PRO A 27 6.50 -4.83 -0.86
N PHE A 28 5.37 -5.46 -0.56
CA PHE A 28 4.20 -5.44 -1.45
C PHE A 28 3.69 -4.00 -1.69
N ALA A 29 3.59 -3.19 -0.64
CA ALA A 29 3.13 -1.81 -0.74
C ALA A 29 4.15 -0.96 -1.49
N GLN A 30 5.45 -1.12 -1.20
CA GLN A 30 6.52 -0.43 -1.92
C GLN A 30 6.46 -0.67 -3.42
N GLU A 31 6.29 -1.93 -3.85
CA GLU A 31 6.12 -2.27 -5.27
C GLU A 31 4.89 -1.57 -5.87
N CYS A 32 3.74 -1.56 -5.17
CA CYS A 32 2.55 -0.84 -5.63
C CYS A 32 2.83 0.66 -5.85
N TRP A 33 3.57 1.31 -4.97
CA TRP A 33 3.99 2.71 -5.13
C TRP A 33 4.97 2.90 -6.28
N ILE A 34 5.99 2.04 -6.39
CA ILE A 34 7.00 2.10 -7.45
C ILE A 34 6.35 2.02 -8.84
N HIS A 35 5.29 1.23 -8.99
CA HIS A 35 4.53 1.15 -10.24
C HIS A 35 3.72 2.41 -10.59
N LEU A 36 3.47 3.29 -9.62
CA LEU A 36 2.98 4.65 -9.84
C LEU A 36 4.12 5.67 -10.01
N SER A 37 5.37 5.21 -10.12
CA SER A 37 6.58 6.04 -10.08
C SER A 37 6.72 6.82 -8.78
N LEU A 38 6.28 6.24 -7.66
CA LEU A 38 6.39 6.80 -6.32
C LEU A 38 7.38 6.01 -5.48
N PHE A 39 8.33 6.72 -4.88
CA PHE A 39 9.43 6.12 -4.12
C PHE A 39 9.37 6.58 -2.67
N PRO A 40 8.83 5.77 -1.74
CA PRO A 40 8.82 6.10 -0.33
C PRO A 40 10.22 5.91 0.28
N ASN A 41 10.73 6.93 0.99
CA ASN A 41 11.86 6.76 1.88
C ASN A 41 11.35 6.31 3.25
N THR A 42 11.42 5.01 3.54
CA THR A 42 10.85 4.43 4.77
C THR A 42 11.60 4.80 6.05
N GLN A 43 12.71 5.54 5.95
CA GLN A 43 13.40 6.12 7.10
C GLN A 43 12.76 7.44 7.55
N ASP A 44 11.89 8.03 6.73
CA ASP A 44 11.23 9.30 7.04
C ASP A 44 9.89 9.08 7.77
N GLU A 45 9.44 10.12 8.46
CA GLU A 45 8.12 10.15 9.08
C GLU A 45 6.99 10.05 8.04
N PRO A 46 5.84 9.44 8.36
CA PRO A 46 4.77 9.18 7.39
C PRO A 46 4.31 10.43 6.63
N TYR A 47 4.19 11.57 7.32
CA TYR A 47 3.77 12.83 6.69
C TYR A 47 4.79 13.36 5.69
N THR A 48 6.09 13.17 5.95
CA THR A 48 7.17 13.55 5.03
C THR A 48 7.11 12.72 3.76
N ILE A 49 6.85 11.42 3.88
CA ILE A 49 6.67 10.52 2.73
C ILE A 49 5.46 10.94 1.90
N LEU A 50 4.32 11.25 2.53
CA LEU A 50 3.11 11.71 1.83
C LEU A 50 3.32 13.05 1.13
N GLN A 51 4.09 13.97 1.72
CA GLN A 51 4.51 15.20 1.06
C GLN A 51 5.40 14.90 -0.15
N SER A 52 6.35 13.97 -0.02
CA SER A 52 7.17 13.54 -1.15
C SER A 52 6.33 12.93 -2.27
N PHE A 53 5.28 12.16 -1.97
CA PHE A 53 4.36 11.64 -3.00
C PHE A 53 3.61 12.74 -3.73
N ARG A 54 3.13 13.76 -3.01
CA ARG A 54 2.54 14.95 -3.63
C ARG A 54 3.51 15.60 -4.61
N ASP A 55 4.74 15.80 -4.16
CA ASP A 55 5.78 16.45 -4.95
C ASP A 55 6.16 15.58 -6.15
N GLN A 56 6.20 14.25 -6.04
CA GLN A 56 6.49 13.35 -7.16
C GLN A 56 5.35 13.30 -8.19
N LEU A 57 4.09 13.27 -7.74
CA LEU A 57 2.91 13.17 -8.61
C LEU A 57 2.65 14.41 -9.46
N HIS A 58 2.93 15.61 -8.93
CA HIS A 58 2.76 16.89 -9.65
C HIS A 58 1.36 17.12 -10.27
N VAL A 59 0.30 16.52 -9.71
CA VAL A 59 -1.08 16.69 -10.19
C VAL A 59 -1.99 17.24 -9.08
N PRO A 60 -3.04 18.01 -9.41
CA PRO A 60 -3.94 18.58 -8.40
C PRO A 60 -4.72 17.52 -7.62
N PHE A 61 -4.93 16.33 -8.20
CA PHE A 61 -5.66 15.20 -7.61
C PHE A 61 -4.74 14.15 -6.94
N PHE A 62 -3.58 14.59 -6.45
CA PHE A 62 -2.58 13.69 -5.85
C PHE A 62 -3.13 12.94 -4.63
N MET A 63 -4.02 13.57 -3.84
CA MET A 63 -4.62 12.96 -2.67
C MET A 63 -5.48 11.76 -3.03
N GLU A 64 -6.26 11.86 -4.12
CA GLU A 64 -7.11 10.80 -4.63
C GLU A 64 -6.28 9.58 -5.05
N VAL A 65 -5.15 9.81 -5.73
CA VAL A 65 -4.20 8.74 -6.10
C VAL A 65 -3.67 8.03 -4.85
N ILE A 66 -3.21 8.79 -3.85
CA ILE A 66 -2.65 8.23 -2.61
C ILE A 66 -3.73 7.45 -1.83
N ILE A 67 -4.90 8.04 -1.62
CA ILE A 67 -6.00 7.43 -0.86
C ILE A 67 -6.47 6.15 -1.55
N LEU A 68 -6.64 6.17 -2.87
CA LEU A 68 -7.08 5.00 -3.63
C LEU A 68 -6.04 3.89 -3.57
N MET A 69 -4.76 4.18 -3.72
CA MET A 69 -3.74 3.13 -3.64
C MET A 69 -3.65 2.54 -2.23
N CYS A 70 -3.72 3.37 -1.17
CA CYS A 70 -3.83 2.89 0.21
C CYS A 70 -5.04 1.97 0.42
N TRP A 71 -6.20 2.36 -0.13
CA TRP A 71 -7.41 1.55 -0.07
C TRP A 71 -7.23 0.19 -0.76
N ILE A 72 -6.60 0.15 -1.93
CA ILE A 72 -6.40 -1.09 -2.69
C ILE A 72 -5.41 -2.01 -2.00
N ILE A 73 -4.33 -1.48 -1.41
CA ILE A 73 -3.41 -2.27 -0.58
C ILE A 73 -4.17 -2.89 0.60
N TRP A 74 -4.98 -2.10 1.29
CA TRP A 74 -5.81 -2.58 2.39
C TRP A 74 -6.84 -3.65 1.96
N MET A 75 -7.45 -3.48 0.79
CA MET A 75 -8.33 -4.47 0.19
C MET A 75 -7.59 -5.77 -0.15
N GLY A 76 -6.38 -5.70 -0.72
CA GLY A 76 -5.55 -6.86 -1.01
C GLY A 76 -5.18 -7.64 0.26
N ARG A 77 -4.87 -6.94 1.36
CA ARG A 77 -4.68 -7.55 2.69
C ARG A 77 -5.93 -8.28 3.17
N ASN A 78 -7.10 -7.65 3.07
CA ASN A 78 -8.36 -8.25 3.50
C ASN A 78 -8.75 -9.47 2.65
N ASP A 79 -8.56 -9.39 1.33
CA ASP A 79 -8.86 -10.49 0.42
C ASP A 79 -7.97 -11.70 0.71
N LEU A 80 -6.70 -11.48 1.08
CA LEU A 80 -5.84 -12.56 1.56
C LEU A 80 -6.37 -13.20 2.85
N ILE A 81 -6.78 -12.39 3.83
CA ILE A 81 -7.25 -12.89 5.14
C ILE A 81 -8.60 -13.61 5.04
N PHE A 82 -9.57 -13.01 4.35
CA PHE A 82 -10.97 -13.46 4.37
C PHE A 82 -11.34 -14.35 3.19
N LYS A 83 -10.60 -14.26 2.08
CA LYS A 83 -10.90 -15.01 0.85
C LYS A 83 -9.75 -15.91 0.39
N VAL A 84 -8.60 -15.86 1.07
CA VAL A 84 -7.39 -16.63 0.71
C VAL A 84 -6.93 -16.31 -0.72
N LEU A 85 -7.18 -15.08 -1.17
CA LEU A 85 -6.74 -14.61 -2.48
C LEU A 85 -5.36 -13.98 -2.34
N ASN A 86 -4.37 -14.53 -3.05
CA ASN A 86 -3.03 -13.94 -3.06
C ASN A 86 -3.06 -12.60 -3.82
N PRO A 87 -2.73 -11.48 -3.17
CA PRO A 87 -2.68 -10.20 -3.83
C PRO A 87 -1.50 -10.19 -4.79
N SER A 88 -1.68 -9.55 -5.94
CA SER A 88 -0.61 -9.32 -6.90
C SER A 88 -0.52 -7.84 -7.21
N VAL A 89 0.69 -7.34 -7.38
CA VAL A 89 0.94 -5.94 -7.73
C VAL A 89 0.24 -5.59 -9.05
N GLN A 90 0.31 -6.49 -10.04
CA GLN A 90 -0.40 -6.34 -11.32
C GLN A 90 -1.92 -6.22 -11.14
N GLY A 91 -2.52 -7.06 -10.28
CA GLY A 91 -3.95 -7.01 -9.97
C GLY A 91 -4.35 -5.70 -9.27
N THR A 92 -3.54 -5.25 -8.31
CA THR A 92 -3.69 -3.96 -7.64
C THR A 92 -3.70 -2.80 -8.65
N LEU A 93 -2.76 -2.78 -9.60
CA LEU A 93 -2.68 -1.74 -10.62
C LEU A 93 -3.85 -1.76 -11.59
N LEU A 94 -4.31 -2.95 -11.99
CA LEU A 94 -5.49 -3.08 -12.84
C LEU A 94 -6.73 -2.52 -12.13
N PHE A 95 -6.92 -2.89 -10.86
CA PHE A 95 -8.03 -2.41 -10.06
C PHE A 95 -7.94 -0.89 -9.80
N PHE A 96 -6.72 -0.37 -9.58
CA PHE A 96 -6.48 1.07 -9.47
C PHE A 96 -6.94 1.80 -10.74
N LYS A 97 -6.54 1.32 -11.91
CA LYS A 97 -6.97 1.90 -13.19
C LYS A 97 -8.49 1.86 -13.35
N LEU A 98 -9.13 0.74 -13.03
CA LEU A 98 -10.59 0.58 -13.12
C LEU A 98 -11.37 1.52 -12.20
N LEU A 99 -10.83 1.88 -11.04
CA LEU A 99 -11.47 2.82 -10.11
C LEU A 99 -11.19 4.29 -10.45
N PHE A 100 -10.08 4.56 -11.14
CA PHE A 100 -9.64 5.91 -11.45
C PHE A 100 -10.19 6.44 -12.79
N THR A 101 -10.60 5.55 -13.70
CA THR A 101 -11.27 5.88 -14.98
C THR A 101 -12.77 5.68 -14.92
#